data_AF-A0A381P916-F1
#
_entry.id   AF-A0A381P916-F1
#
_cell.length_a   1.000
_cell.length_b   1.000
_cell.length_c   1.000
_cell.angle_alpha   90.00
_cell.angle_beta   90.00
_cell.angle_gamma   90.00
#
_symmetry.space_group_name_H-M   'P 1'
#
loop_
_entity.id
_entity.type
_entity.pdbx_description
1 polymer ?
#
loop_
_entity_poly.entity_id
_entity_poly.type
_entity_poly.pdbx_seq_one_letter_code
_entity_poly.pdbx_strand_id
1 'polypeptide(L)' 'MISWKRHAAKTMTWRIVATTTTVVIAGVLSGDWAVGATVGAFEFPTKMLLYYLHERVWYRFIGLGVTAAESSLSSAEAE' A
#
# COMPACT_ATOMS: atom_id res chain seq x y z
N MET A 1 22.16 4.54 13.00
CA MET A 1 21.71 3.76 11.84
C MET A 1 20.88 2.58 12.33
N ILE A 2 19.56 2.62 12.16
CA ILE A 2 18.69 1.49 12.50
C ILE A 2 19.04 0.34 11.54
N SER A 3 19.44 -0.81 12.07
CA SER A 3 19.90 -1.93 11.25
C SER A 3 18.77 -2.47 10.37
N TRP A 4 19.10 -2.86 9.12
CA TRP A 4 18.17 -3.47 8.15
C TRP A 4 17.31 -4.58 8.76
N LYS A 5 17.92 -5.40 9.64
CA LYS A 5 17.26 -6.50 10.35
C LYS A 5 16.10 -6.01 11.24
N ARG A 6 16.23 -4.85 11.89
CA ARG A 6 15.17 -4.26 12.72
C ARG A 6 14.03 -3.69 11.88
N HIS A 7 14.34 -3.09 10.73
CA HIS A 7 13.32 -2.62 9.79
C HIS A 7 12.50 -3.78 9.21
N ALA A 8 13.16 -4.85 8.75
CA ALA A 8 12.49 -6.03 8.22
C ALA A 8 11.59 -6.69 9.28
N ALA A 9 12.10 -6.87 10.51
CA ALA A 9 11.31 -7.41 11.61
C ALA A 9 10.10 -6.54 11.94
N LYS A 10 10.27 -5.21 12.03
CA LYS A 10 9.19 -4.26 12.31
C LYS A 10 8.10 -4.32 11.22
N THR A 11 8.48 -4.35 9.95
CA THR A 11 7.53 -4.46 8.84
C THR A 11 6.78 -5.78 8.86
N MET A 12 7.46 -6.89 9.17
CA MET A 12 6.83 -8.21 9.26
C MET A 12 5.86 -8.28 10.44
N THR A 13 6.27 -7.83 11.63
CA THR A 13 5.38 -7.76 12.81
C THR A 13 4.15 -6.91 12.50
N TRP A 14 4.33 -5.74 11.90
CA TRP A 14 3.21 -4.88 11.52
C TRP A 14 2.27 -5.55 10.53
N ARG A 15 2.79 -6.28 9.54
CA ARG A 15 1.98 -7.03 8.57
C ARG A 15 1.17 -8.14 9.22
N ILE A 16 1.78 -8.91 10.12
CA ILE A 16 1.08 -9.97 10.86
C ILE A 16 -0.04 -9.38 11.71
N VAL A 17 0.24 -8.30 12.45
CA VAL A 17 -0.75 -7.63 13.29
C VAL A 17 -1.90 -7.10 12.44
N ALA A 18 -1.61 -6.36 11.36
CA ALA A 18 -2.64 -5.80 10.49
C ALA A 18 -3.55 -6.87 9.89
N THR A 19 -2.98 -7.94 9.31
CA THR A 19 -3.78 -9.02 8.71
C THR A 19 -4.59 -9.75 9.78
N THR A 20 -4.02 -10.01 10.95
CA THR A 20 -4.73 -10.67 12.06
C THR A 20 -5.91 -9.82 12.53
N THR A 21 -5.72 -8.50 12.67
CA THR A 21 -6.80 -7.58 13.05
C THR A 21 -7.93 -7.59 12.02
N THR A 22 -7.63 -7.57 10.72
CA THR A 22 -8.66 -7.66 9.66
C THR A 22 -9.46 -8.97 9.76
N VAL A 23 -8.77 -10.10 9.91
CA VAL A 23 -9.41 -11.43 10.03
C VAL A 23 -10.30 -11.50 11.26
N VAL A 24 -9.84 -10.98 12.40
CA VAL A 24 -10.60 -10.97 13.66
C VAL A 24 -11.84 -10.08 13.54
N ILE A 25 -11.70 -8.86 13.01
CA ILE A 25 -12.84 -7.95 12.83
C ILE A 25 -13.88 -8.57 11.90
N ALA A 26 -13.45 -9.08 10.75
CA ALA A 26 -14.34 -9.71 9.77
C ALA A 26 -15.00 -10.98 10.33
N GLY A 27 -14.25 -11.83 11.04
CA GLY A 27 -14.79 -13.04 11.67
C GLY A 27 -15.81 -12.73 12.77
N VAL A 28 -15.54 -11.74 13.62
CA VAL A 28 -16.48 -11.30 14.67
C VAL A 28 -17.74 -10.67 14.09
N LEU A 29 -17.60 -9.83 13.06
CA LEU A 29 -18.75 -9.17 12.43
C LEU A 29 -19.63 -10.15 11.64
N SER A 30 -19.01 -11.12 10.94
CA SER A 30 -19.74 -12.09 10.14
C SER A 30 -20.26 -13.29 10.96
N GLY A 31 -19.73 -13.52 12.17
CA GLY A 31 -20.02 -14.72 12.97
C GLY A 31 -19.42 -16.01 12.40
N ASP A 32 -18.67 -15.93 11.31
CA ASP A 32 -18.01 -17.04 10.63
C ASP A 32 -16.53 -16.71 10.39
N TRP A 33 -15.66 -17.52 10.99
CA TRP A 33 -14.20 -17.39 10.87
C TRP A 33 -13.69 -17.69 9.45
N ALA A 34 -14.42 -18.49 8.66
CA ALA A 34 -14.07 -18.73 7.26
C ALA A 34 -14.20 -17.45 6.44
N VAL A 35 -15.26 -16.66 6.68
CA VAL A 35 -15.44 -15.34 6.04
C VAL A 35 -14.31 -14.41 6.45
N GLY A 36 -13.96 -14.36 7.74
CA GLY A 36 -12.85 -13.54 8.23
C GLY A 36 -11.51 -13.84 7.54
N ALA A 37 -11.16 -15.12 7.41
CA ALA A 37 -9.95 -15.54 6.70
C ALA A 37 -9.97 -15.17 5.23
N THR A 38 -11.12 -15.32 4.57
CA THR A 38 -11.32 -14.96 3.17
C THR A 38 -11.14 -13.46 2.97
N VAL A 39 -11.76 -12.63 3.83
CA VAL A 39 -11.62 -11.16 3.79
C VAL A 39 -10.17 -10.75 3.99
N GLY A 40 -9.46 -11.31 4.96
CA GLY A 40 -8.03 -11.02 5.18
C GLY A 40 -7.16 -11.36 3.96
N ALA A 41 -7.45 -12.48 3.27
CA ALA A 41 -6.73 -12.88 2.06
C ALA A 41 -6.98 -11.95 0.86
N PHE A 42 -8.19 -11.41 0.73
CA PHE A 42 -8.53 -10.45 -0.34
C PHE A 42 -8.13 -9.01 0.01
N GLU A 43 -8.12 -8.60 1.27
CA GLU A 43 -7.80 -7.24 1.70
C GLU A 43 -6.37 -6.86 1.31
N PHE A 44 -5.40 -7.74 1.56
CA PHE A 44 -3.99 -7.49 1.27
C PHE A 44 -3.71 -7.15 -0.22
N PRO A 45 -4.05 -8.00 -1.22
CA PRO A 45 -3.80 -7.71 -2.62
C PRO A 45 -4.68 -6.56 -3.14
N THR A 46 -5.93 -6.45 -2.66
CA THR A 46 -6.83 -5.36 -3.03
C THR A 46 -6.24 -4.01 -2.66
N LYS A 47 -5.66 -3.89 -1.46
CA LYS A 47 -5.04 -2.64 -1.00
C LYS A 47 -3.81 -2.27 -1.83
N MET A 48 -3.02 -3.26 -2.26
CA MET A 48 -1.91 -3.01 -3.18
C MET A 48 -2.39 -2.54 -4.56
N LEU A 49 -3.41 -3.19 -5.12
CA LEU A 49 -4.00 -2.79 -6.40
C LEU A 49 -4.62 -1.40 -6.33
N LEU A 50 -5.39 -1.12 -5.27
CA LEU A 50 -5.97 0.20 -5.03
C LEU A 50 -4.91 1.27 -4.84
N TYR A 51 -3.82 0.99 -4.12
CA TYR A 51 -2.72 1.94 -3.98
C TYR A 51 -2.07 2.27 -5.32
N TYR A 52 -1.82 1.25 -6.15
CA TYR A 52 -1.28 1.44 -7.50
C TYR A 52 -2.24 2.26 -8.39
N LEU A 53 -3.53 1.92 -8.38
CA LEU A 53 -4.54 2.66 -9.15
C LEU A 53 -4.69 4.09 -8.64
N HIS A 54 -4.70 4.29 -7.33
CA HIS A 54 -4.71 5.60 -6.69
C HIS A 54 -3.53 6.43 -7.17
N GLU A 55 -2.31 5.88 -7.13
CA GLU A 55 -1.11 6.57 -7.59
C GLU A 55 -1.21 6.93 -9.09
N ARG A 56 -1.69 6.01 -9.94
CA ARG A 56 -1.89 6.26 -11.38
C ARG A 56 -2.93 7.35 -11.66
N VAL A 57 -4.06 7.32 -10.96
CA VAL A 57 -5.11 8.36 -11.07
C VAL A 57 -4.58 9.68 -10.53
N TRP A 58 -3.85 9.67 -9.41
CA TRP A 58 -3.26 10.85 -8.82
C TRP A 58 -2.26 11.53 -9.76
N TYR A 59 -1.36 10.75 -10.38
CA TYR A 59 -0.45 11.27 -11.40
C TYR A 59 -1.19 11.77 -12.64
N ARG A 60 -2.24 11.07 -13.07
CA ARG A 60 -2.99 11.45 -14.28
C ARG A 60 -3.83 12.72 -14.11
N PHE A 61 -4.39 12.96 -12.93
CA PHE A 61 -5.42 13.99 -12.74
C PHE A 61 -5.04 15.12 -11.78
N ILE A 62 -4.13 14.90 -10.82
CA ILE A 62 -3.87 15.86 -9.73
C ILE A 62 -2.49 16.51 -9.85
N GLY A 63 -1.51 15.92 -10.55
CA GLY A 63 -0.26 16.58 -10.93
C GLY A 63 0.68 16.99 -9.78
N LEU A 64 0.29 16.82 -8.52
CA LEU A 64 1.16 17.03 -7.35
C LEU A 64 2.00 15.78 -7.13
N GLY A 65 3.17 15.77 -7.76
CA GLY A 65 4.12 14.65 -7.69
C GLY A 65 5.15 14.59 -8.82
N VAL A 66 4.98 15.38 -9.90
CA VAL A 66 6.10 15.61 -10.83
C VAL A 66 7.11 16.46 -10.08
N THR A 67 8.22 15.84 -9.69
CA THR A 67 9.38 16.61 -9.23
C THR A 67 9.73 17.53 -10.38
N ALA A 68 9.77 18.84 -10.15
CA ALA A 68 10.10 19.88 -11.15
C ALA A 68 11.40 19.59 -11.94
N ALA A 69 12.22 18.63 -11.48
CA ALA A 69 13.39 18.10 -12.16
C ALA A 69 13.11 17.48 -13.55
N GLU A 70 12.00 16.77 -13.77
CA GLU A 70 11.70 16.18 -15.09
C GLU A 70 11.26 17.23 -16.11
N SER A 71 10.54 18.28 -15.68
CA SER A 71 10.12 19.36 -16.60
C SER A 71 11.31 20.24 -17.00
N SER A 72 12.29 20.44 -16.13
CA SER A 72 13.50 21.23 -16.45
C SER A 72 14.46 20.54 -17.41
N LEU A 73 14.52 19.20 -17.38
CA LEU A 73 15.37 18.42 -18.29
C LEU A 73 14.80 18.40 -19.71
N SER A 74 13.48 18.23 -19.87
CA SER A 74 12.83 18.31 -21.18
C SER A 74 12.98 19.68 -21.85
N SER A 75 13.06 20.78 -21.07
CA SER A 75 13.32 22.11 -21.61
C SER A 75 14.80 22.39 -21.89
N ALA A 76 15.73 21.71 -21.21
CA ALA A 76 17.17 21.85 -21.42
C ALA A 76 17.72 20.96 -22.55
N GLU A 77 17.04 19.86 -22.88
CA GLU A 77 17.35 19.01 -24.04
C GLU A 77 16.76 19.56 -25.36
N ALA A 78 15.88 20.57 -25.26
CA ALA A 78 15.23 21.23 -26.39
C ALA A 78 15.97 22.49 -26.88
N GLU A 79 17.09 22.86 -26.25
CA GLU A 79 17.96 24.00 -26.59
C GLU A 79 19.36 23.50 -27.01
#